data_AF-A0A5M6CME7-F1
#
_entry.id   AF-A0A5M6CME7-F1
#
_cell.length_a   1.000
_cell.length_b   1.000
_cell.length_c   1.000
_cell.angle_alpha   90.00
_cell.angle_beta   90.00
_cell.angle_gamma   90.00
#
_symmetry.space_group_name_H-M   'P 1'
#
loop_
_entity.id
_entity.type
_entity.pdbx_description
1 polymer ?
#
loop_
_entity_poly.entity_id
_entity_poly.type
_entity_poly.pdbx_seq_one_letter_code
_entity_poly.pdbx_strand_id
1 'polypeptide(L)'
;MDNISEFFKEFKNRLNNPIFGSFIISWLIINWRIPIGLFGYRLSDLKLDGYNSYADLILRNASTWNYFWHPLIFAVLYTFLFPVFRMLIIAFLSYIKKKSNNWNTEIMKDYYVPMNRFVRQEQKYDDLARTLQQIYTEDSKTVEENVELKTHILKLNEDLVVEKNKLPQLRLEVEDMKSEHQRYVQFNNINCISGEWLFIRTNPNSESENEEEIKIMIIGSSISIMTPIDVILWGRILSFNYNSLRKDITIVWEYMDYHPLIDAHTLGKAAFLDVHILQLGYRGKTDVIRGMEGVDHLGNKVQYSRLLKESSRL
;
A
#
# COMPACT_ATOMS: atom_id res chain seq x y z
N MET A 1 1.10 3.95 -40.92
CA MET A 1 0.91 2.59 -41.50
C MET A 1 -0.08 1.76 -40.69
N ASP A 2 -0.36 2.13 -39.43
CA ASP A 2 -1.21 1.37 -38.51
C ASP A 2 -2.68 1.26 -38.96
N ASN A 3 -3.23 2.33 -39.53
CA ASN A 3 -4.61 2.37 -40.03
C ASN A 3 -4.88 1.37 -41.16
N ILE A 4 -3.87 1.07 -41.99
CA ILE A 4 -4.00 0.08 -43.07
C ILE A 4 -4.06 -1.33 -42.45
N SER A 5 -3.25 -1.60 -41.42
CA SER A 5 -3.26 -2.89 -40.72
C SER A 5 -4.60 -3.12 -40.01
N GLU A 6 -5.18 -2.09 -39.40
CA GLU A 6 -6.48 -2.17 -38.73
C GLU A 6 -7.61 -2.45 -39.74
N PHE A 7 -7.59 -1.79 -40.89
CA PHE A 7 -8.52 -2.07 -41.98
C PHE A 7 -8.41 -3.52 -42.49
N PHE A 8 -7.19 -4.04 -42.68
CA PHE A 8 -6.99 -5.43 -43.08
C PHE A 8 -7.42 -6.42 -42.00
N LYS A 9 -7.28 -6.08 -40.71
CA LYS A 9 -7.78 -6.91 -39.59
C LYS A 9 -9.31 -6.98 -39.60
N GLU A 10 -9.99 -5.86 -39.76
CA GLU A 10 -11.44 -5.84 -39.88
C GLU A 10 -11.93 -6.60 -41.12
N PHE A 11 -11.25 -6.40 -42.25
CA PHE A 11 -11.56 -7.12 -43.48
C PHE A 11 -11.36 -8.64 -43.33
N LYS A 12 -10.26 -9.06 -42.69
CA LYS A 12 -10.01 -10.47 -42.36
C LYS A 12 -11.09 -11.05 -41.46
N ASN A 13 -11.52 -10.30 -40.44
CA ASN A 13 -12.60 -10.73 -39.55
C ASN A 13 -13.93 -10.90 -40.30
N ARG A 14 -14.22 -10.05 -41.30
CA ARG A 14 -15.40 -10.20 -42.16
C ARG A 14 -15.26 -11.37 -43.14
N LEU A 15 -14.07 -11.60 -43.70
CA LEU A 15 -13.79 -12.77 -44.55
C LEU A 15 -13.87 -14.11 -43.80
N ASN A 16 -13.64 -14.12 -42.48
CA ASN A 16 -13.87 -15.30 -41.65
C ASN A 16 -15.35 -15.67 -41.53
N ASN A 17 -16.27 -14.77 -41.89
CA ASN A 17 -17.68 -15.13 -42.01
C ASN A 17 -17.88 -15.95 -43.31
N PRO A 18 -18.31 -17.22 -43.22
CA PRO A 18 -18.41 -18.11 -44.37
C PRO A 18 -19.36 -17.58 -45.45
N ILE A 19 -20.41 -16.85 -45.08
CA ILE A 19 -21.35 -16.26 -46.04
C ILE A 19 -20.67 -15.13 -46.81
N PHE A 20 -19.93 -14.26 -46.12
CA PHE A 20 -19.27 -13.11 -46.74
C PHE A 20 -18.12 -13.55 -47.65
N GLY A 21 -17.31 -14.51 -47.20
CA GLY A 21 -16.26 -15.11 -48.03
C GLY A 21 -16.83 -15.81 -49.27
N SER A 22 -17.87 -16.61 -49.11
CA SER A 22 -18.55 -17.29 -50.22
C SER A 22 -19.22 -16.32 -51.19
N PHE A 23 -19.76 -15.21 -50.69
CA PHE A 23 -20.33 -14.14 -51.50
C PHE A 23 -19.29 -13.47 -52.37
N ILE A 24 -18.13 -13.08 -51.81
CA ILE A 24 -17.05 -12.46 -52.59
C ILE A 24 -16.54 -13.43 -53.66
N ILE A 25 -16.29 -14.69 -53.30
CA ILE A 25 -15.81 -15.71 -54.25
C ILE A 25 -16.85 -15.92 -55.36
N SER A 26 -18.13 -16.10 -55.00
CA SER A 26 -19.20 -16.27 -55.98
C SER A 26 -19.37 -15.02 -56.85
N TRP A 27 -19.22 -13.83 -56.29
CA TRP A 27 -19.28 -12.57 -57.03
C TRP A 27 -18.15 -12.47 -58.04
N LEU A 28 -16.92 -12.82 -57.65
CA LEU A 28 -15.77 -12.84 -58.53
C LEU A 28 -15.93 -13.84 -59.67
N ILE A 29 -16.53 -15.01 -59.42
CA ILE A 29 -16.78 -16.03 -60.46
C ILE A 29 -17.87 -15.56 -61.42
N ILE A 30 -18.99 -15.04 -60.93
CA ILE A 30 -20.13 -14.63 -61.76
C ILE A 30 -19.80 -13.37 -62.56
N ASN A 31 -19.13 -12.40 -61.93
CA ASN A 31 -18.76 -11.12 -62.53
C ASN A 31 -17.31 -11.12 -63.03
N TRP A 32 -16.76 -12.29 -63.42
CA TRP A 32 -15.34 -12.50 -63.75
C TRP A 32 -14.74 -11.52 -64.77
N ARG A 33 -15.55 -10.97 -65.67
CA ARG A 33 -15.11 -9.98 -66.67
C ARG A 33 -14.58 -8.70 -66.01
N ILE A 34 -15.11 -8.33 -64.85
CA ILE A 34 -14.72 -7.12 -64.13
C ILE A 34 -13.35 -7.26 -63.45
N PRO A 35 -13.09 -8.26 -62.57
CA PRO A 35 -11.77 -8.42 -61.98
C PRO A 35 -10.71 -8.75 -63.02
N ILE A 36 -11.01 -9.55 -64.05
CA ILE A 36 -10.05 -9.79 -65.14
C ILE A 36 -9.76 -8.51 -65.92
N GLY A 37 -10.78 -7.71 -66.25
CA GLY A 37 -10.59 -6.42 -66.91
C GLY A 37 -9.83 -5.41 -66.07
N LEU A 38 -10.02 -5.41 -64.73
CA LEU A 38 -9.34 -4.48 -63.81
C LEU A 38 -7.89 -4.87 -63.51
N PHE A 39 -7.60 -6.16 -63.33
CA PHE A 39 -6.26 -6.63 -62.95
C PHE A 39 -5.41 -7.12 -64.12
N GLY A 40 -6.05 -7.60 -65.19
CA GLY A 40 -5.37 -8.29 -66.30
C GLY A 40 -5.20 -7.44 -67.56
N TYR A 41 -6.04 -6.43 -67.79
CA TYR A 41 -6.04 -5.65 -69.03
C TYR A 41 -5.47 -4.24 -68.82
N ARG A 42 -4.72 -3.75 -69.82
CA ARG A 42 -4.39 -2.33 -69.91
C ARG A 42 -5.54 -1.57 -70.58
N LEU A 43 -5.66 -0.28 -70.29
CA LEU A 43 -6.72 0.57 -70.86
C LEU A 43 -6.68 0.60 -72.40
N SER A 44 -5.51 0.44 -73.02
CA SER A 44 -5.36 0.32 -74.48
C SER A 44 -6.11 -0.88 -75.03
N ASP A 45 -6.01 -2.01 -74.33
CA ASP A 45 -6.53 -3.31 -74.78
C ASP A 45 -8.04 -3.36 -74.54
N LEU A 46 -8.50 -2.78 -73.43
CA LEU A 46 -9.93 -2.61 -73.13
C LEU A 46 -10.66 -1.78 -74.21
N LYS A 47 -9.99 -0.79 -74.79
CA LYS A 47 -10.52 0.03 -75.88
C LYS A 47 -10.67 -0.76 -77.18
N LEU A 48 -9.78 -1.73 -77.44
CA LEU A 48 -9.91 -2.63 -78.59
C LEU A 48 -11.16 -3.52 -78.47
N ASP A 49 -11.52 -3.91 -77.24
CA ASP A 49 -12.74 -4.66 -76.93
C ASP A 49 -14.03 -3.80 -76.91
N GLY A 50 -13.93 -2.51 -77.27
CA GLY A 50 -15.07 -1.61 -77.39
C GLY A 50 -15.54 -0.95 -76.08
N TYR A 51 -14.69 -0.97 -75.04
CA TYR A 51 -14.93 -0.25 -73.79
C TYR A 51 -14.12 1.05 -73.72
N ASN A 52 -14.79 2.18 -73.51
CA ASN A 52 -14.13 3.48 -73.52
C ASN A 52 -13.30 3.74 -72.24
N SER A 53 -13.68 3.10 -71.14
CA SER A 53 -13.05 3.22 -69.82
C SER A 53 -13.37 2.01 -68.93
N TYR A 54 -12.66 1.84 -67.82
CA TYR A 54 -13.02 0.83 -66.80
C TYR A 54 -14.42 1.05 -66.22
N ALA A 55 -14.90 2.29 -66.14
CA ALA A 55 -16.26 2.59 -65.72
C ALA A 55 -17.28 2.07 -66.73
N ASP A 56 -16.99 2.19 -68.03
CA ASP A 56 -17.84 1.67 -69.11
C ASP A 56 -17.92 0.13 -69.08
N LEU A 57 -16.80 -0.54 -68.77
CA LEU A 57 -16.77 -1.99 -68.52
C LEU A 57 -17.71 -2.40 -67.39
N ILE A 58 -17.64 -1.70 -66.26
CA ILE A 58 -18.48 -1.99 -65.09
C ILE A 58 -19.95 -1.70 -65.42
N LEU A 59 -20.27 -0.54 -66.00
CA LEU A 59 -21.65 -0.15 -66.29
C LEU A 59 -22.32 -1.07 -67.31
N ARG A 60 -21.60 -1.49 -68.37
CA ARG A 60 -22.18 -2.40 -69.38
C ARG A 60 -22.40 -3.81 -68.87
N ASN A 61 -21.63 -4.25 -67.87
CA ASN A 61 -21.83 -5.56 -67.23
C ASN A 61 -22.70 -5.48 -65.97
N ALA A 62 -23.06 -4.27 -65.51
CA ALA A 62 -23.87 -4.02 -64.31
C ALA A 62 -25.34 -4.36 -64.52
N SER A 63 -25.66 -5.65 -64.35
CA SER A 63 -27.02 -6.08 -64.08
C SER A 63 -27.21 -6.27 -62.58
N THR A 64 -28.22 -5.60 -62.00
CA THR A 64 -28.58 -5.72 -60.57
C THR A 64 -28.75 -7.18 -60.15
N TRP A 65 -29.26 -8.01 -61.05
CA TRP A 65 -29.47 -9.42 -60.83
C TRP A 65 -28.16 -10.23 -60.76
N ASN A 66 -27.20 -9.92 -61.63
CA ASN A 66 -25.90 -10.60 -61.68
C ASN A 66 -24.94 -10.12 -60.57
N TYR A 67 -25.12 -8.90 -60.09
CA TYR A 67 -24.22 -8.30 -59.10
C TYR A 67 -24.57 -8.71 -57.67
N PHE A 68 -25.86 -8.80 -57.34
CA PHE A 68 -26.29 -9.05 -55.96
C PHE A 68 -26.98 -10.40 -55.81
N TRP A 69 -28.03 -10.65 -56.59
CA TRP A 69 -28.89 -11.81 -56.37
C TRP A 69 -28.22 -13.13 -56.69
N HIS A 70 -27.56 -13.26 -57.84
CA HIS A 70 -26.87 -14.50 -58.19
C HIS A 70 -25.75 -14.84 -57.18
N PRO A 71 -24.80 -13.95 -56.86
CA PRO A 71 -23.76 -14.24 -55.88
C PRO A 71 -24.31 -14.52 -54.49
N LEU A 72 -25.40 -13.87 -54.08
CA LEU A 72 -26.05 -14.12 -52.78
C LEU A 72 -26.67 -15.53 -52.73
N ILE A 73 -27.42 -15.93 -53.76
CA ILE A 73 -28.04 -17.26 -53.83
C ILE A 73 -26.96 -18.34 -53.83
N PHE A 74 -25.92 -18.19 -54.65
CA PHE A 74 -24.82 -19.15 -54.70
C PHE A 74 -24.01 -19.18 -53.40
N ALA A 75 -23.80 -18.04 -52.72
CA ALA A 75 -23.12 -18.01 -51.43
C ALA A 75 -23.91 -18.74 -50.34
N VAL A 76 -25.23 -18.53 -50.29
CA VAL A 76 -26.11 -19.25 -49.36
C VAL A 76 -26.09 -20.74 -49.68
N LEU A 77 -26.30 -21.10 -50.95
CA LEU A 77 -26.30 -22.49 -51.40
C LEU A 77 -24.97 -23.18 -51.09
N TYR A 78 -23.84 -22.52 -51.37
CA TYR A 78 -22.51 -23.02 -51.07
C TYR A 78 -22.28 -23.18 -49.56
N THR A 79 -22.72 -22.23 -48.75
CA THR A 79 -22.57 -22.30 -47.28
C THR A 79 -23.30 -23.51 -46.70
N PHE A 80 -24.45 -23.90 -47.26
CA PHE A 80 -25.20 -25.09 -46.84
C PHE A 80 -24.71 -26.40 -47.48
N LEU A 81 -24.30 -26.37 -48.75
CA LEU A 81 -23.81 -27.57 -49.44
C LEU A 81 -22.38 -27.95 -49.02
N PHE A 82 -21.54 -26.98 -48.69
CA PHE A 82 -20.13 -27.22 -48.38
C PHE A 82 -19.91 -28.18 -47.19
N PRO A 83 -20.64 -28.05 -46.06
CA PRO A 83 -20.58 -29.05 -44.97
C PRO A 83 -20.93 -30.47 -45.44
N VAL A 84 -21.93 -30.62 -46.31
CA VAL A 84 -22.34 -31.92 -46.86
C VAL A 84 -21.24 -32.50 -47.74
N PHE A 85 -20.70 -31.71 -48.66
CA PHE A 85 -19.57 -32.13 -49.49
C PHE A 85 -18.34 -32.48 -48.65
N ARG A 86 -18.02 -31.69 -47.62
CA ARG A 86 -16.92 -31.96 -46.70
C ARG A 86 -17.12 -33.29 -45.97
N MET A 87 -18.33 -33.56 -45.50
CA MET A 87 -18.67 -34.84 -44.85
C MET A 87 -18.52 -36.01 -45.83
N LEU A 88 -18.98 -35.87 -47.07
CA LEU A 88 -18.80 -36.88 -48.11
C LEU A 88 -17.32 -37.16 -48.42
N ILE A 89 -16.50 -36.11 -48.50
CA ILE A 89 -15.05 -36.25 -48.70
C ILE A 89 -14.41 -37.00 -47.52
N ILE A 90 -14.73 -36.64 -46.27
CA ILE A 90 -14.20 -37.32 -45.08
C ILE A 90 -14.64 -38.78 -45.03
N ALA A 91 -15.91 -39.06 -45.34
CA ALA A 91 -16.45 -40.42 -45.40
C ALA A 91 -15.74 -41.24 -46.48
N PHE A 92 -15.54 -40.67 -47.67
CA PHE A 92 -14.84 -41.30 -48.77
C PHE A 92 -13.37 -41.58 -48.44
N LEU A 93 -12.66 -40.62 -47.86
CA LEU A 93 -11.28 -40.80 -47.40
C LEU A 93 -11.18 -41.86 -46.30
N SER A 94 -12.13 -41.90 -45.36
CA SER A 94 -12.18 -42.91 -44.30
C SER A 94 -12.46 -44.30 -44.87
N TYR A 95 -13.32 -44.40 -45.89
CA TYR A 95 -13.59 -45.63 -46.62
C TYR A 95 -12.33 -46.13 -47.34
N ILE A 96 -11.63 -45.26 -48.07
CA ILE A 96 -10.35 -45.59 -48.72
C ILE A 96 -9.33 -46.06 -47.68
N LYS A 97 -9.20 -45.35 -46.54
CA LYS A 97 -8.26 -45.71 -45.48
C LYS A 97 -8.60 -47.07 -44.87
N LYS A 98 -9.88 -47.36 -44.62
CA LYS A 98 -10.33 -48.67 -44.13
C LYS A 98 -10.01 -49.77 -45.13
N LYS A 99 -10.29 -49.53 -46.43
CA LYS A 99 -9.97 -50.49 -47.50
C LYS A 99 -8.47 -50.74 -47.62
N SER A 100 -7.67 -49.67 -47.56
CA SER A 100 -6.20 -49.73 -47.57
C SER A 100 -5.67 -50.49 -46.36
N ASN A 101 -6.17 -50.23 -45.16
CA ASN A 101 -5.80 -50.96 -43.96
C ASN A 101 -6.16 -52.43 -44.04
N ASN A 102 -7.38 -52.76 -44.51
CA ASN A 102 -7.79 -54.15 -44.69
C ASN A 102 -6.86 -54.86 -45.70
N TRP A 103 -6.54 -54.21 -46.81
CA TRP A 103 -5.64 -54.75 -47.82
C TRP A 103 -4.22 -54.95 -47.26
N ASN A 104 -3.71 -53.96 -46.52
CA ASN A 104 -2.42 -54.08 -45.82
C ASN A 104 -2.45 -55.20 -44.79
N THR A 105 -3.52 -55.38 -44.02
CA THR A 105 -3.63 -56.50 -43.08
C THR A 105 -3.70 -57.84 -43.78
N GLU A 106 -4.32 -57.92 -44.96
CA GLU A 106 -4.38 -59.14 -45.76
C GLU A 106 -3.02 -59.49 -46.35
N ILE A 107 -2.29 -58.52 -46.90
CA ILE A 107 -0.89 -58.68 -47.31
C ILE A 107 0.00 -59.04 -46.11
N MET A 108 -0.24 -58.43 -44.95
CA MET A 108 0.55 -58.68 -43.74
C MET A 108 0.23 -60.01 -43.04
N LYS A 109 -0.90 -60.66 -43.32
CA LYS A 109 -1.19 -62.01 -42.78
C LYS A 109 -0.15 -63.04 -43.23
N ASP A 110 0.43 -62.85 -44.41
CA ASP A 110 1.50 -63.70 -44.92
C ASP A 110 2.89 -63.27 -44.42
N TYR A 111 3.02 -62.09 -43.81
CA TYR A 111 4.24 -61.68 -43.14
C TYR A 111 4.31 -62.30 -41.75
N TYR A 112 5.08 -63.38 -41.62
CA TYR A 112 5.49 -63.93 -40.33
C TYR A 112 6.27 -62.85 -39.55
N VAL A 113 5.61 -62.16 -38.62
CA VAL A 113 6.31 -61.32 -37.64
C VAL A 113 6.99 -62.26 -36.67
N PRO A 114 8.33 -62.34 -36.63
CA PRO A 114 9.00 -63.22 -35.69
C PRO A 114 8.61 -62.81 -34.27
N MET A 115 8.22 -63.78 -33.44
CA MET A 115 7.76 -63.59 -32.05
C MET A 115 8.66 -62.64 -31.26
N ASN A 116 9.99 -62.70 -31.48
CA ASN A 116 10.96 -61.81 -30.84
C ASN A 116 10.70 -60.31 -31.09
N ARG A 117 10.17 -59.92 -32.25
CA ARG A 117 9.79 -58.53 -32.52
C ARG A 117 8.55 -58.12 -31.74
N PHE A 118 7.57 -59.02 -31.61
CA PHE A 118 6.38 -58.78 -30.80
C PHE A 118 6.76 -58.59 -29.32
N VAL A 119 7.53 -59.52 -28.77
CA VAL A 119 8.01 -59.45 -27.37
C VAL A 119 8.80 -58.17 -27.12
N ARG A 120 9.70 -57.76 -28.03
CA ARG A 120 10.42 -56.48 -27.91
C ARG A 120 9.51 -55.27 -27.95
N GLN A 121 8.45 -55.31 -28.75
CA GLN A 121 7.51 -54.20 -28.86
C GLN A 121 6.64 -54.11 -27.60
N GLU A 122 6.19 -55.25 -27.06
CA GLU A 122 5.48 -55.35 -25.79
C GLU A 122 6.33 -54.81 -24.63
N GLN A 123 7.60 -55.24 -24.53
CA GLN A 123 8.55 -54.69 -23.55
C GLN A 123 8.71 -53.17 -23.66
N LYS A 124 8.81 -52.63 -24.88
CA LYS A 124 8.86 -51.18 -25.09
C LYS A 124 7.59 -50.47 -24.62
N TYR A 125 6.42 -51.07 -24.84
CA TYR A 125 5.16 -50.51 -24.36
C TYR A 125 5.11 -50.52 -22.83
N ASP A 126 5.56 -51.61 -22.20
CA ASP A 126 5.65 -51.70 -20.74
C ASP A 126 6.62 -50.69 -20.15
N ASP A 127 7.80 -50.52 -20.75
CA ASP A 127 8.79 -49.54 -20.33
C ASP A 127 8.28 -48.11 -20.50
N LEU A 128 7.59 -47.82 -21.61
CA LEU A 128 6.97 -46.52 -21.84
C LEU A 128 5.85 -46.26 -20.83
N ALA A 129 5.02 -47.26 -20.54
CA ALA A 129 3.94 -47.16 -19.55
C ALA A 129 4.50 -46.88 -18.15
N ARG A 130 5.59 -47.57 -17.76
CA ARG A 130 6.30 -47.31 -16.50
C ARG A 130 6.90 -45.90 -16.44
N THR A 131 7.52 -45.46 -17.53
CA THR A 131 8.09 -44.10 -17.64
C THR A 131 7.00 -43.05 -17.51
N LEU A 132 5.86 -43.23 -18.19
CA LEU A 132 4.71 -42.34 -18.08
C LEU A 132 4.18 -42.31 -16.65
N GLN A 133 4.05 -43.46 -16.00
CA GLN A 133 3.61 -43.54 -14.61
C GLN A 133 4.56 -42.79 -13.68
N GLN A 134 5.88 -42.92 -13.87
CA GLN A 134 6.87 -42.16 -13.10
C GLN A 134 6.73 -40.66 -13.30
N ILE A 135 6.61 -40.20 -14.55
CA ILE A 135 6.38 -38.79 -14.87
C ILE A 135 5.10 -38.27 -14.20
N TYR A 136 4.00 -39.03 -14.24
CA TYR A 136 2.75 -38.65 -13.56
C TYR A 136 2.93 -38.56 -12.05
N THR A 137 3.67 -39.48 -11.43
CA THR A 137 3.92 -39.40 -9.98
C THR A 137 4.82 -38.22 -9.60
N GLU A 138 5.79 -37.85 -10.43
CA GLU A 138 6.65 -36.70 -10.22
C GLU A 138 5.91 -35.38 -10.44
N ASP A 139 5.09 -35.29 -11.48
CA ASP A 139 4.24 -34.14 -11.78
C ASP A 139 3.23 -33.92 -10.64
N SER A 140 2.60 -35.01 -10.14
CA SER A 140 1.69 -34.93 -8.99
C SER A 140 2.38 -34.38 -7.73
N LYS A 141 3.62 -34.79 -7.45
CA LYS A 141 4.40 -34.25 -6.32
C LYS A 141 4.73 -32.77 -6.52
N THR A 142 5.14 -32.40 -7.73
CA THR A 142 5.44 -31.00 -8.08
C THR A 142 4.19 -30.12 -7.94
N VAL A 143 3.01 -30.62 -8.30
CA VAL A 143 1.74 -29.92 -8.11
C VAL A 143 1.42 -29.76 -6.63
N GLU A 144 1.62 -30.80 -5.81
CA GLU A 144 1.42 -30.75 -4.36
C GLU A 144 2.36 -29.73 -3.70
N GLU A 145 3.65 -29.77 -4.00
CA GLU A 145 4.64 -28.79 -3.53
C GLU A 145 4.26 -27.35 -3.94
N ASN A 146 3.76 -27.16 -5.16
CA ASN A 146 3.29 -25.85 -5.61
C ASN A 146 2.06 -25.35 -4.83
N VAL A 147 1.16 -26.25 -4.46
CA VAL A 147 -0.02 -25.92 -3.64
C VAL A 147 0.44 -25.55 -2.21
N GLU A 148 1.37 -26.30 -1.63
CA GLU A 148 1.95 -25.99 -0.32
C GLU A 148 2.67 -24.63 -0.32
N LEU A 149 3.52 -24.38 -1.31
CA LEU A 149 4.23 -23.10 -1.45
C LEU A 149 3.27 -21.92 -1.63
N LYS A 150 2.21 -22.08 -2.44
CA LYS A 150 1.16 -21.04 -2.56
C LYS A 150 0.45 -20.78 -1.24
N THR A 151 0.15 -21.85 -0.49
CA THR A 151 -0.47 -21.73 0.84
C THR A 151 0.45 -21.02 1.82
N HIS A 152 1.76 -21.30 1.77
CA HIS A 152 2.76 -20.62 2.59
C HIS A 152 2.88 -19.13 2.22
N ILE A 153 2.89 -18.80 0.93
CA ILE A 153 2.91 -17.40 0.45
C ILE A 153 1.66 -16.65 0.91
N LEU A 154 0.48 -17.29 0.89
CA LEU A 154 -0.75 -16.67 1.39
C LEU A 154 -0.65 -16.36 2.89
N LYS A 155 -0.17 -17.32 3.71
CA LYS A 155 0.04 -17.11 5.15
C LYS A 155 1.03 -15.98 5.42
N LEU A 156 2.17 -15.96 4.74
CA LEU A 156 3.16 -14.89 4.89
C LEU A 156 2.59 -13.51 4.51
N ASN A 157 1.74 -13.44 3.49
CA ASN A 157 1.08 -12.19 3.10
C ASN A 157 0.05 -11.74 4.15
N GLU A 158 -0.70 -12.67 4.74
CA GLU A 158 -1.60 -12.38 5.86
C GLU A 158 -0.83 -11.82 7.06
N ASP A 159 0.27 -12.47 7.46
CA ASP A 159 1.14 -12.02 8.54
C ASP A 159 1.74 -10.64 8.25
N LEU A 160 2.18 -10.40 7.01
CA LEU A 160 2.71 -9.10 6.58
C LEU A 160 1.65 -8.00 6.67
N VAL A 161 0.39 -8.29 6.30
CA VAL A 161 -0.72 -7.34 6.45
C VAL A 161 -0.99 -7.05 7.92
N VAL A 162 -0.97 -8.07 8.79
CA VAL A 162 -1.13 -7.90 10.24
C VAL A 162 -0.03 -7.00 10.81
N GLU A 163 1.24 -7.26 10.50
CA GLU A 163 2.37 -6.44 10.95
C GLU A 163 2.30 -5.01 10.40
N LYS A 164 1.95 -4.85 9.11
CA LYS A 164 1.77 -3.53 8.50
C LYS A 164 0.66 -2.73 9.18
N ASN A 165 -0.39 -3.39 9.67
CA ASN A 165 -1.47 -2.74 10.42
C ASN A 165 -1.10 -2.35 11.86
N LYS A 166 -0.12 -3.01 12.48
CA LYS A 166 0.44 -2.62 13.79
C LYS A 166 1.30 -1.35 13.70
N LEU A 167 1.95 -1.12 12.56
CA LEU A 167 2.91 -0.03 12.38
C LEU A 167 2.28 1.37 12.56
N PRO A 168 1.07 1.67 12.07
CA PRO A 168 0.34 2.90 12.40
C PRO A 168 0.01 3.04 13.89
N GLN A 169 -0.37 1.95 14.57
CA GLN A 169 -0.70 1.99 15.99
C GLN A 169 0.52 2.35 16.85
N LEU A 170 1.66 1.71 16.58
CA LEU A 170 2.93 2.03 17.23
C LEU A 170 3.39 3.46 16.93
N ARG A 171 3.15 3.97 15.70
CA ARG A 171 3.46 5.38 15.37
C ARG A 171 2.62 6.36 16.18
N LEU A 172 1.33 6.07 16.38
CA LEU A 172 0.46 6.88 17.22
C LEU A 172 0.93 6.85 18.68
N GLU A 173 1.24 5.67 19.21
CA GLU A 173 1.76 5.52 20.58
C GLU A 173 3.09 6.27 20.79
N VAL A 174 4.01 6.21 19.83
CA VAL A 174 5.26 6.97 19.88
C VAL A 174 5.02 8.47 19.83
N GLU A 175 4.07 8.93 19.02
CA GLU A 175 3.74 10.37 18.94
C GLU A 175 3.05 10.86 20.21
N ASP A 176 2.17 10.05 20.80
CA ASP A 176 1.54 10.33 22.09
C ASP A 176 2.59 10.44 23.20
N MET A 177 3.52 9.47 23.28
CA MET A 177 4.65 9.52 24.22
C MET A 177 5.55 10.73 24.02
N LYS A 178 5.83 11.13 22.77
CA LYS A 178 6.58 12.35 22.48
C LYS A 178 5.85 13.60 22.93
N SER A 179 4.55 13.67 22.70
CA SER A 179 3.72 14.81 23.12
C SER A 179 3.70 14.93 24.66
N GLU A 180 3.63 13.80 25.36
CA GLU A 180 3.69 13.75 26.82
C GLU A 180 5.07 14.18 27.32
N HIS A 181 6.14 13.66 26.71
CA HIS A 181 7.51 14.07 27.02
C HIS A 181 7.73 15.57 26.80
N GLN A 182 7.22 16.15 25.71
CA GLN A 182 7.28 17.59 25.45
C GLN A 182 6.55 18.39 26.53
N ARG A 183 5.39 17.92 27.00
CA ARG A 183 4.69 18.54 28.14
C ARG A 183 5.57 18.50 29.40
N TYR A 184 6.19 17.36 29.71
CA TYR A 184 7.12 17.26 30.83
C TYR A 184 8.30 18.24 30.72
N VAL A 185 8.90 18.36 29.53
CA VAL A 185 9.99 19.31 29.29
C VAL A 185 9.52 20.76 29.48
N GLN A 186 8.29 21.10 29.03
CA GLN A 186 7.71 22.42 29.26
C GLN A 186 7.47 22.71 30.76
N PHE A 187 6.99 21.72 31.52
CA PHE A 187 6.82 21.84 32.97
C PHE A 187 8.15 21.94 33.71
N ASN A 188 9.22 21.32 33.21
CA ASN A 188 10.56 21.41 33.80
C ASN A 188 11.35 22.65 33.36
N ASN A 189 10.76 23.54 32.57
CA ASN A 189 11.37 24.82 32.27
C ASN A 189 11.27 25.73 33.50
N ILE A 190 12.40 26.16 34.06
CA ILE A 190 12.50 27.05 35.23
C ILE A 190 11.63 28.31 35.07
N ASN A 191 11.37 28.75 33.84
CA ASN A 191 10.46 29.87 33.59
C ASN A 191 9.03 29.65 34.10
N CYS A 192 8.59 28.42 34.33
CA CYS A 192 7.26 28.12 34.89
C CYS A 192 7.13 28.53 36.36
N ILE A 193 8.23 28.56 37.11
CA ILE A 193 8.28 28.99 38.52
C ILE A 193 8.71 30.44 38.68
N SER A 194 8.99 31.16 37.60
CA SER A 194 9.27 32.58 37.67
C SER A 194 8.06 33.35 38.23
N GLY A 195 8.29 34.15 39.27
CA GLY A 195 7.26 34.93 39.94
C GLY A 195 7.58 35.25 41.40
N GLU A 196 6.67 35.98 42.03
CA GLU A 196 6.66 36.25 43.47
C GLU A 196 5.85 35.14 44.18
N TRP A 197 6.49 34.48 45.13
CA TRP A 197 5.95 33.41 45.95
C TRP A 197 5.93 33.84 47.41
N LEU A 198 4.85 33.52 48.12
CA LEU A 198 4.74 33.74 49.54
C LEU A 198 4.89 32.39 50.26
N PHE A 199 5.90 32.31 51.10
CA PHE A 199 6.20 31.19 51.97
C PHE A 199 5.77 31.56 53.38
N ILE A 200 4.78 30.86 53.93
CA ILE A 200 4.30 31.07 55.29
C ILE A 200 4.87 29.94 56.14
N ARG A 201 5.78 30.29 57.04
CA ARG A 201 6.34 29.35 58.01
C ARG A 201 5.48 29.35 59.26
N THR A 202 4.85 28.21 59.56
CA THR A 202 4.21 28.01 60.86
C THR A 202 5.16 27.26 61.78
N ASN A 203 5.55 27.89 62.89
CA ASN A 203 6.35 27.22 63.92
C ASN A 203 5.41 26.38 64.80
N PRO A 204 5.48 25.04 64.77
CA PRO A 204 4.57 24.19 65.53
C PRO A 204 4.75 24.31 67.06
N ASN A 205 5.83 24.93 67.54
CA ASN A 205 6.20 24.97 68.96
C ASN A 205 6.02 26.34 69.61
N SER A 206 5.58 27.39 68.92
CA SER A 206 5.29 28.68 69.56
C SER A 206 3.80 28.80 69.90
N GLU A 207 3.50 29.06 71.18
CA GLU A 207 2.12 29.29 71.67
C GLU A 207 1.49 30.58 71.08
N SER A 208 2.30 31.47 70.49
CA SER A 208 1.84 32.56 69.65
C SER A 208 1.84 32.12 68.19
N GLU A 209 0.71 32.30 67.48
CA GLU A 209 0.57 32.17 66.01
C GLU A 209 1.39 33.25 65.28
N ASN A 210 2.71 33.24 65.45
CA ASN A 210 3.60 34.10 64.69
C ASN A 210 3.87 33.42 63.35
N GLU A 211 3.03 33.74 62.38
CA GLU A 211 3.27 33.41 60.98
C GLU A 211 4.41 34.27 60.45
N GLU A 212 5.53 33.64 60.10
CA GLU A 212 6.61 34.33 59.40
C GLU A 212 6.33 34.28 57.89
N GLU A 213 6.00 35.44 57.32
CA GLU A 213 5.91 35.62 55.88
C GLU A 213 7.29 35.82 55.27
N ILE A 214 7.72 34.85 54.48
CA ILE A 214 8.94 34.92 53.68
C ILE A 214 8.53 35.10 52.22
N LYS A 215 9.01 36.16 51.57
CA LYS A 215 8.76 36.38 50.14
C LYS A 215 9.90 35.80 49.33
N ILE A 216 9.59 34.87 48.44
CA ILE A 216 10.56 34.24 47.55
C ILE A 216 10.28 34.76 46.14
N MET A 217 11.25 35.40 45.51
CA MET A 217 11.15 35.86 44.13
C MET A 217 12.08 35.01 43.27
N ILE A 218 11.52 34.42 42.21
CA ILE A 218 12.26 33.60 41.25
C ILE A 218 12.18 34.28 39.89
N ILE A 219 13.34 34.56 39.29
CA ILE A 219 13.44 35.18 37.97
C ILE A 219 14.48 34.41 37.16
N GLY A 220 14.02 33.60 36.21
CA GLY A 220 14.90 32.71 35.46
C GLY A 220 15.67 31.80 36.41
N SER A 221 16.99 31.73 36.27
CA SER A 221 17.84 30.89 37.13
C SER A 221 18.22 31.53 38.48
N SER A 222 17.65 32.68 38.86
CA SER A 222 17.97 33.36 40.12
C SER A 222 16.82 33.25 41.11
N ILE A 223 17.16 33.00 42.38
CA ILE A 223 16.23 33.00 43.51
C ILE A 223 16.66 34.09 44.50
N SER A 224 15.71 34.89 44.97
CA SER A 224 15.90 35.82 46.07
C SER A 224 14.86 35.58 47.16
N ILE A 225 15.32 35.54 48.40
CA ILE A 225 14.48 35.30 49.58
C ILE A 225 14.53 36.57 50.42
N MET A 226 13.40 37.25 50.55
CA MET A 226 13.24 38.44 51.39
C MET A 226 12.55 38.04 52.69
N THR A 227 13.25 38.26 53.80
CA THR A 227 12.66 38.17 55.14
C THR A 227 12.05 39.52 55.55
N PRO A 228 11.15 39.58 56.54
CA PRO A 228 10.57 40.84 57.03
C PRO A 228 11.58 41.85 57.58
N ILE A 229 12.83 41.43 57.84
CA ILE A 229 13.87 42.18 58.54
C ILE A 229 15.00 42.57 57.56
N ASP A 230 14.67 42.85 56.29
CA ASP A 230 15.58 43.30 55.23
C ASP A 230 16.69 42.32 54.76
N VAL A 231 16.75 41.08 55.25
CA VAL A 231 17.75 40.12 54.75
C VAL A 231 17.27 39.55 53.41
N ILE A 232 18.01 39.89 52.35
CA ILE A 232 17.85 39.31 51.01
C ILE A 232 18.91 38.24 50.82
N LEU A 233 18.53 36.97 50.91
CA LEU A 233 19.41 35.89 50.46
C LEU A 233 19.28 35.79 48.95
N TRP A 234 20.41 35.76 48.24
CA TRP A 234 20.46 35.56 46.80
C TRP A 234 21.07 34.21 46.49
N GLY A 235 20.57 33.58 45.44
CA GLY A 235 21.13 32.33 44.97
C GLY A 235 20.82 32.04 43.52
N ARG A 236 21.53 31.07 42.98
CA ARG A 236 21.38 30.56 41.63
C ARG A 236 20.78 29.17 41.66
N ILE A 237 19.65 28.97 40.99
CA ILE A 237 19.05 27.65 40.81
C ILE A 237 19.97 26.82 39.90
N LEU A 238 20.51 25.73 40.43
CA LEU A 238 21.35 24.77 39.71
C LEU A 238 20.50 23.76 38.95
N SER A 239 19.44 23.25 39.59
CA SER A 239 18.49 22.35 38.97
C SER A 239 17.09 22.51 39.53
N PHE A 240 16.11 22.36 38.65
CA PHE A 240 14.69 22.32 38.97
C PHE A 240 14.12 21.01 38.45
N ASN A 241 13.38 20.29 39.29
CA ASN A 241 12.70 19.07 38.89
C ASN A 241 11.29 19.07 39.45
N TYR A 242 10.29 18.99 38.58
CA TYR A 242 8.91 18.75 38.97
C TYR A 242 8.57 17.27 38.80
N ASN A 243 8.25 16.59 39.91
CA ASN A 243 7.76 15.22 39.88
C ASN A 243 6.23 15.24 39.74
N SER A 244 5.74 14.93 38.54
CA SER A 244 4.30 14.90 38.28
C SER A 244 3.55 13.83 39.08
N LEU A 245 4.19 12.68 39.36
CA LEU A 245 3.57 11.56 40.08
C LEU A 245 3.34 11.90 41.55
N ARG A 246 4.33 12.56 42.18
CA ARG A 246 4.25 12.98 43.59
C ARG A 246 3.67 14.37 43.77
N LYS A 247 3.52 15.13 42.68
CA LYS A 247 3.17 16.56 42.67
C LYS A 247 4.14 17.42 43.49
N ASP A 248 5.41 17.01 43.55
CA ASP A 248 6.46 17.70 44.27
C ASP A 248 7.41 18.49 43.35
N ILE A 249 7.95 19.57 43.88
CA ILE A 249 9.01 20.36 43.23
C ILE A 249 10.28 20.18 44.06
N THR A 250 11.38 19.85 43.39
CA THR A 250 12.72 19.89 43.97
C THR A 250 13.51 21.03 43.32
N ILE A 251 13.98 21.98 44.13
CA ILE A 251 14.84 23.08 43.69
C ILE A 251 16.19 22.91 44.36
N VAL A 252 17.22 22.63 43.57
CA VAL A 252 18.61 22.68 44.04
C VAL A 252 19.15 24.03 43.63
N TRP A 253 19.62 24.81 44.60
CA TRP A 253 20.16 26.13 44.38
C TRP A 253 21.47 26.32 45.13
N GLU A 254 22.33 27.17 44.58
CA GLU A 254 23.61 27.56 45.14
C GLU A 254 23.46 28.96 45.72
N TYR A 255 23.75 29.09 47.01
CA TYR A 255 23.77 30.37 47.67
C TYR A 255 24.90 31.25 47.11
N MET A 256 24.59 32.49 46.76
CA MET A 256 25.57 33.47 46.30
C MET A 256 25.73 34.53 47.38
N ASP A 257 26.83 34.44 48.12
CA ASP A 257 27.22 35.44 49.12
C ASP A 257 27.42 36.79 48.44
N TYR A 258 26.48 37.71 48.67
CA TYR A 258 26.63 39.11 48.29
C TYR A 258 26.11 40.02 49.40
N HIS A 259 26.53 39.76 50.64
CA HIS A 259 26.40 40.76 51.69
C HIS A 259 27.80 41.14 52.20
N PRO A 260 28.32 42.35 51.89
CA PRO A 260 29.67 42.78 52.27
C PRO A 260 29.89 42.98 53.79
N LEU A 261 28.92 42.58 54.62
CA LEU A 261 28.96 42.74 56.08
C LEU A 261 28.83 41.40 56.84
N ILE A 262 28.75 40.27 56.15
CA ILE A 262 28.66 38.94 56.77
C ILE A 262 29.91 38.15 56.37
N ASP A 263 30.72 37.78 57.36
CA ASP A 263 31.99 37.11 57.14
C ASP A 263 31.75 35.69 56.61
N ALA A 264 32.22 35.42 55.38
CA ALA A 264 31.93 34.20 54.61
C ALA A 264 32.48 32.91 55.25
N HIS A 265 33.29 33.01 56.31
CA HIS A 265 33.92 31.87 56.96
C HIS A 265 32.97 31.00 57.81
N THR A 266 31.74 31.45 58.09
CA THR A 266 30.78 30.69 58.93
C THR A 266 29.75 29.85 58.16
N LEU A 267 29.58 30.02 56.85
CA LEU A 267 28.61 29.27 56.02
C LEU A 267 29.31 28.31 55.06
N GLY A 268 30.27 27.54 55.58
CA GLY A 268 30.93 26.46 54.85
C GLY A 268 30.01 25.26 54.66
N LYS A 269 29.22 25.25 53.59
CA LYS A 269 28.71 24.10 52.79
C LYS A 269 27.46 24.54 52.05
N ALA A 270 27.30 24.09 50.81
CA ALA A 270 26.04 24.21 50.06
C ALA A 270 24.86 23.88 50.99
N ALA A 271 24.06 24.89 51.34
CA ALA A 271 22.87 24.69 52.12
C ALA A 271 21.84 24.04 51.20
N PHE A 272 21.66 22.72 51.35
CA PHE A 272 20.60 21.99 50.67
C PHE A 272 19.29 22.32 51.38
N LEU A 273 18.56 23.30 50.87
CA LEU A 273 17.18 23.50 51.28
C LEU A 273 16.29 22.59 50.43
N ASP A 274 16.02 21.38 50.91
CA ASP A 274 14.98 20.52 50.33
C ASP A 274 13.62 21.11 50.69
N VAL A 275 13.03 21.82 49.74
CA VAL A 275 11.67 22.36 49.86
C VAL A 275 10.71 21.33 49.26
N HIS A 276 10.07 20.52 50.10
CA HIS A 276 9.03 19.60 49.66
C HIS A 276 7.69 20.33 49.53
N ILE A 277 7.40 20.80 48.31
CA ILE A 277 6.08 21.36 47.98
C ILE A 277 5.14 20.17 47.73
N LEU A 278 4.21 19.83 48.64
CA LEU A 278 3.42 18.59 48.52
C LEU A 278 2.26 18.69 47.51
N GLN A 279 1.87 19.88 47.05
CA GLN A 279 0.79 20.01 46.06
C GLN A 279 0.79 21.35 45.30
N LEU A 280 1.03 21.32 43.98
CA LEU A 280 0.78 22.45 43.09
C LEU A 280 -0.69 22.51 42.64
N GLY A 281 -1.43 23.51 43.11
CA GLY A 281 -2.76 23.87 42.59
C GLY A 281 -2.72 25.13 41.70
N TYR A 282 -3.11 25.02 40.42
CA TYR A 282 -3.40 26.19 39.58
C TYR A 282 -4.86 26.60 39.77
N ARG A 283 -5.10 27.88 40.09
CA ARG A 283 -6.43 28.42 40.38
C ARG A 283 -6.86 29.40 39.29
N GLY A 284 -7.86 29.01 38.51
CA GLY A 284 -8.54 29.88 37.56
C GLY A 284 -9.28 31.01 38.28
N LYS A 285 -9.33 32.19 37.64
CA LYS A 285 -9.94 33.43 38.14
C LYS A 285 -11.28 33.18 38.86
N THR A 286 -11.42 33.82 40.02
CA THR A 286 -12.60 33.95 40.89
C THR A 286 -12.77 32.89 42.02
N ASP A 287 -12.73 33.41 43.26
CA ASP A 287 -13.20 32.90 44.56
C ASP A 287 -12.38 31.95 45.46
N VAL A 288 -11.99 32.54 46.61
CA VAL A 288 -11.36 32.10 47.89
C VAL A 288 -10.13 31.16 47.90
N ILE A 289 -9.10 31.58 48.66
CA ILE A 289 -7.79 30.94 48.86
C ILE A 289 -7.94 29.58 49.58
N ARG A 290 -7.48 28.50 48.95
CA ARG A 290 -6.93 27.34 49.69
C ARG A 290 -5.44 27.26 49.38
N GLY A 291 -4.61 27.38 50.41
CA GLY A 291 -3.16 27.30 50.29
C GLY A 291 -2.68 25.88 50.03
N MET A 292 -1.44 25.76 49.55
CA MET A 292 -0.74 24.49 49.38
C MET A 292 -0.04 24.16 50.69
N GLU A 293 -0.19 22.96 51.23
CA GLU A 293 0.50 22.54 52.46
C GLU A 293 1.75 21.73 52.11
N GLY A 294 2.84 21.90 52.86
CA GLY A 294 4.13 21.21 52.72
C GLY A 294 4.79 20.98 54.08
N VAL A 295 5.92 20.27 54.10
CA VAL A 295 6.72 20.09 55.31
C VAL A 295 8.18 20.45 54.98
N ASP A 296 8.80 21.34 55.77
CA ASP A 296 10.21 21.71 55.58
C ASP A 296 11.17 20.61 56.06
N HIS A 297 12.47 20.77 55.79
CA HIS A 297 13.54 19.85 56.23
C HIS A 297 13.66 19.68 57.75
N LEU A 298 12.94 20.48 58.54
CA LEU A 298 12.88 20.42 60.00
C LEU A 298 11.55 19.83 60.50
N GLY A 299 10.66 19.39 59.61
CA GLY A 299 9.37 18.79 59.97
C GLY A 299 8.24 19.79 60.23
N ASN A 300 8.43 21.09 59.95
CA ASN A 300 7.40 22.11 60.18
C ASN A 300 6.40 22.13 59.03
N LYS A 301 5.10 22.32 59.35
CA LYS A 301 4.09 22.59 58.32
C LYS A 301 4.34 23.93 57.66
N VAL A 302 4.20 23.98 56.35
CA VAL A 302 4.42 25.16 55.53
C VAL A 302 3.21 25.36 54.65
N GLN A 303 2.73 26.60 54.52
CA GLN A 303 1.68 26.93 53.56
C GLN A 303 2.24 27.86 52.47
N TYR A 304 2.00 27.51 51.21
CA TYR A 304 2.44 28.31 50.05
C TYR A 304 1.24 28.95 49.38
N SER A 305 1.41 30.21 48.96
CA SER A 305 0.46 30.86 48.07
C SER A 305 1.20 31.68 47.01
N ARG A 306 0.73 31.58 45.76
CA ARG A 306 1.24 32.43 44.68
C ARG A 306 0.48 33.75 44.71
N LEU A 307 1.19 34.85 44.87
CA LEU A 307 0.61 36.18 44.80
C LEU A 307 0.42 36.53 43.31
N LEU A 308 -0.80 36.43 42.82
CA LEU A 308 -1.16 36.97 41.51
C LEU A 308 -1.24 38.49 41.64
N LYS A 309 -0.19 39.17 41.19
CA LYS A 309 -0.23 40.62 41.01
C LYS A 309 -1.24 40.91 39.90
N GLU A 310 -2.36 41.56 40.23
CA GLU A 310 -3.23 42.13 39.20
C GLU A 310 -2.39 43.15 38.42
N SER A 311 -2.07 42.84 37.16
CA SER A 311 -1.48 43.84 36.28
C SER A 311 -2.55 44.88 36.01
N SER A 312 -2.52 45.99 36.75
CA SER A 312 -3.20 47.21 36.36
C SER A 312 -2.69 47.59 34.97
N ARG A 313 -3.57 47.41 33.97
CA ARG A 313 -3.32 47.81 32.59
C ARG A 313 -3.02 49.32 32.57
N LEU A 314 -1.84 49.67 32.05
CA LEU A 314 -1.59 50.96 31.41
C LEU A 314 -1.97 50.83 29.93
#